data_AF-A0A565BEZ1-F1
#
_entry.id   AF-A0A565BEZ1-F1
#
_cell.length_a   1.000
_cell.length_b   1.000
_cell.length_c   1.000
_cell.angle_alpha   90.00
_cell.angle_beta   90.00
_cell.angle_gamma   90.00
#
_symmetry.space_group_name_H-M   'P 1'
#
loop_
_entity.id
_entity.type
_entity.pdbx_description
1 polymer ?
#
loop_
_entity_poly.entity_id
_entity_poly.type
_entity_poly.pdbx_seq_one_letter_code
_entity_poly.pdbx_strand_id
1 'polypeptide(L)' 'MNRRLTSVEKGKGLASPEEPPRAPRVKVPDFDKAELVHNHKLMLVGRITNPKIQKMWALLPFLSDHWKVST' A
#
# COMPACT_ATOMS: atom_id res chain seq x y z
N MET A 1 -57.58 -8.70 11.52
CA MET A 1 -57.26 -7.63 10.54
C MET A 1 -55.75 -7.69 10.29
N ASN A 2 -55.28 -8.42 9.27
CA ASN A 2 -53.86 -8.69 9.06
C ASN A 2 -53.23 -7.66 8.11
N ARG A 3 -52.72 -6.56 8.66
CA ARG A 3 -51.96 -5.57 7.88
C ARG A 3 -50.53 -6.06 7.66
N ARG A 4 -50.04 -5.98 6.42
CA ARG A 4 -48.63 -6.29 6.09
C ARG A 4 -47.73 -5.16 6.59
N LEU A 5 -46.79 -5.50 7.47
CA LEU A 5 -45.77 -4.56 7.96
C LEU A 5 -44.72 -4.25 6.89
N THR A 6 -44.34 -2.98 6.78
CA THR A 6 -43.32 -2.49 5.86
C THR A 6 -41.91 -2.93 6.29
N SER A 7 -40.92 -2.85 5.39
CA SER A 7 -39.53 -3.25 5.71
C SER A 7 -38.93 -2.44 6.86
N VAL A 8 -39.30 -1.16 6.95
CA VAL A 8 -38.89 -0.24 8.03
C VAL A 8 -39.53 -0.65 9.35
N GLU A 9 -40.83 -0.95 9.37
CA GLU A 9 -41.56 -1.41 10.57
C GLU A 9 -41.04 -2.75 11.09
N LYS A 10 -40.43 -3.58 10.23
CA LYS A 10 -39.80 -4.86 10.63
C LYS A 10 -38.37 -4.70 11.18
N GLY A 11 -37.84 -3.48 11.27
CA GLY A 11 -36.46 -3.25 11.70
C GLY A 11 -35.41 -3.76 10.70
N LYS A 12 -35.80 -4.05 9.44
CA LYS A 12 -34.89 -4.49 8.38
C LYS A 12 -34.29 -3.30 7.63
N GLY A 13 -33.89 -2.27 8.38
CA GLY A 13 -33.08 -1.20 7.81
C GLY A 13 -31.73 -1.79 7.42
N LEU A 14 -31.22 -1.45 6.24
CA LEU A 14 -29.84 -1.73 5.88
C LEU A 14 -28.98 -1.03 6.93
N ALA A 15 -28.28 -1.80 7.77
CA ALA A 15 -27.26 -1.25 8.65
C ALA A 15 -26.32 -0.42 7.76
N SER A 16 -26.09 0.85 8.11
CA SER A 16 -25.04 1.60 7.44
C SER A 16 -23.76 0.77 7.54
N PRO A 17 -23.00 0.57 6.45
CA PRO A 17 -21.74 -0.14 6.56
C PRO A 17 -20.90 0.59 7.62
N GLU A 18 -20.69 -0.05 8.77
CA GLU A 18 -19.72 0.47 9.74
C GLU A 18 -18.38 0.51 9.02
N GLU A 19 -17.75 1.69 8.98
CA GLU A 19 -16.42 1.79 8.43
C GLU A 19 -15.52 0.80 9.19
N PRO A 20 -14.77 -0.07 8.47
CA PRO A 20 -13.92 -1.03 9.14
C PRO A 20 -12.95 -0.28 10.08
N PRO A 21 -12.73 -0.79 11.30
CA PRO A 21 -11.80 -0.16 12.24
C PRO A 21 -10.46 0.09 11.54
N ARG A 22 -9.88 1.29 11.72
CA ARG A 22 -8.55 1.59 11.15
C ARG A 22 -7.59 0.49 11.55
N ALA A 23 -6.92 -0.10 10.56
CA ALA A 23 -5.93 -1.15 10.82
C ALA A 23 -4.93 -0.67 11.89
N PRO A 24 -4.65 -1.51 12.91
CA PRO A 24 -3.72 -1.13 13.97
C PRO A 24 -2.34 -0.87 13.36
N ARG A 25 -1.70 0.22 13.80
CA ARG A 25 -0.33 0.53 13.39
C ARG A 25 0.62 -0.48 14.03
N VAL A 26 1.24 -1.33 13.22
CA VAL A 26 2.32 -2.22 13.68
C VAL A 26 3.58 -1.36 13.86
N LYS A 27 4.10 -1.29 15.09
CA LYS A 27 5.41 -0.68 15.35
C LYS A 27 6.49 -1.72 15.07
N VAL A 28 7.48 -1.34 14.27
CA VAL A 28 8.66 -2.19 14.04
C VAL A 28 9.55 -2.10 15.29
N PRO A 29 10.08 -3.23 15.82
CA PRO A 29 11.03 -3.22 16.91
C PRO A 29 12.31 -2.44 16.56
N ASP A 30 13.04 -2.00 17.58
CA ASP A 30 14.37 -1.43 17.39
C ASP A 30 15.37 -2.54 17.03
N PHE A 31 16.12 -2.33 15.94
CA PHE A 31 17.18 -3.24 15.50
C PHE A 31 18.24 -2.47 14.71
N ASP A 32 19.47 -2.99 14.68
CA ASP A 32 20.55 -2.41 13.88
C ASP A 32 20.32 -2.66 12.39
N LYS A 33 20.30 -1.57 11.63
CA LYS A 33 20.01 -1.56 10.18
C LYS A 33 21.27 -1.40 9.34
N ALA A 34 22.45 -1.24 9.95
CA ALA A 34 23.68 -0.91 9.24
C ALA A 34 23.99 -1.93 8.14
N GLU A 35 23.92 -3.22 8.46
CA GLU A 35 24.15 -4.31 7.51
C GLU A 35 23.08 -4.35 6.41
N LEU A 36 21.80 -4.19 6.78
CA LEU A 36 20.69 -4.19 5.83
C LEU A 36 20.82 -3.02 4.83
N VAL A 37 21.16 -1.83 5.30
CA VAL A 37 21.39 -0.64 4.48
C VAL A 37 22.62 -0.82 3.59
N HIS A 38 23.70 -1.42 4.10
CA HIS A 38 24.89 -1.73 3.31
C HIS A 38 24.56 -2.68 2.14
N ASN A 39 23.89 -3.79 2.44
CA ASN A 39 23.52 -4.81 1.46
C ASN A 39 22.54 -4.30 0.40
N HIS A 40 21.71 -3.32 0.76
CA HIS A 40 20.67 -2.76 -0.12
C HIS A 40 21.00 -1.35 -0.61
N LYS A 41 22.25 -0.88 -0.45
CA LYS A 41 22.68 0.47 -0.82
C LYS A 41 22.45 0.78 -2.30
N LEU A 42 22.47 -0.27 -3.14
CA LEU A 42 22.24 -0.18 -4.58
C LEU A 42 20.84 -0.68 -5.00
N MET A 43 19.98 -0.99 -4.05
CA MET A 43 18.64 -1.45 -4.36
C MET A 43 17.71 -0.25 -4.51
N LEU A 44 17.11 -0.09 -5.69
CA LEU A 44 16.03 0.88 -5.88
C LEU A 44 14.77 0.40 -5.17
N VAL A 45 14.63 0.76 -3.89
CA VAL A 45 13.45 0.41 -3.09
C VAL A 45 12.39 1.50 -3.26
N GLY A 46 11.34 1.19 -4.02
CA GLY A 46 10.18 2.05 -4.17
C GLY A 46 8.99 1.29 -4.75
N ARG A 47 7.77 1.68 -4.36
CA ARG A 47 6.56 1.23 -5.07
C ARG A 47 6.50 1.97 -6.40
N ILE A 48 6.43 1.24 -7.50
CA ILE A 48 6.01 1.79 -8.79
C ILE A 48 4.57 2.26 -8.60
N THR A 49 4.39 3.57 -8.44
CA THR A 49 3.09 4.17 -8.14
C THR A 49 2.11 4.02 -9.30
N ASN A 50 2.62 3.86 -10.54
CA ASN A 50 1.80 3.54 -11.69
C ASN A 50 2.59 2.78 -12.78
N PRO A 51 2.51 1.44 -12.83
CA PRO A 51 3.23 0.62 -13.81
C PRO A 51 2.87 0.89 -15.28
N LYS A 52 1.71 1.51 -15.55
CA LYS A 52 1.29 1.85 -16.92
C LYS A 52 2.02 3.09 -17.45
N ILE A 53 2.37 4.02 -16.55
CA ILE A 53 3.05 5.29 -16.90
C ILE A 53 4.57 5.13 -16.71
N GLN A 54 4.99 4.47 -15.63
CA GLN A 54 6.40 4.27 -15.30
C GLN A 54 6.94 3.03 -16.01
N LYS A 55 7.32 3.20 -17.28
CA LYS A 55 7.95 2.16 -18.09
C LYS A 55 9.36 1.86 -17.55
N MET A 56 9.47 0.84 -16.70
CA MET A 56 10.75 0.40 -16.12
C MET A 56 11.85 0.20 -17.16
N TRP A 57 11.52 -0.36 -18.32
CA TRP A 57 12.46 -0.55 -19.43
C TRP A 57 13.09 0.74 -19.96
N ALA A 58 12.43 1.89 -19.84
CA ALA A 58 13.01 3.19 -20.18
C ALA A 58 13.82 3.80 -19.02
N LEU A 59 13.54 3.38 -17.79
CA LEU A 59 14.17 3.90 -16.57
C LEU A 59 15.47 3.16 -16.23
N LEU A 60 15.58 1.88 -16.58
CA LEU A 60 16.78 1.06 -16.35
C LEU A 60 18.03 1.60 -17.07
N PRO A 61 17.98 2.00 -18.37
CA PRO A 61 19.14 2.59 -19.05
C PRO A 61 19.57 3.93 -18.42
N PHE A 62 18.60 4.76 -18.03
CA PHE A 62 18.85 6.02 -17.33
C PHE A 62 19.57 5.78 -15.99
N LEU A 63 19.11 4.80 -15.22
CA LEU A 63 19.75 4.43 -13.96
C LEU A 63 21.15 3.88 -14.18
N SER A 64 21.39 3.04 -15.19
CA SER A 64 22.74 2.55 -15.49
C SER A 64 23.70 3.66 -15.88
N ASP A 65 23.24 4.69 -16.60
CA ASP A 65 24.07 5.84 -16.98
C ASP A 65 24.33 6.79 -15.81
N HIS A 66 23.34 6.97 -14.93
CA HIS A 66 23.45 7.84 -13.77
C HIS A 66 24.23 7.19 -12.61
N TRP A 67 24.21 5.85 -12.53
CA TRP A 67 24.91 5.09 -11.50
C TRP A 67 26.36 4.77 -11.84
N LYS A 68 27.03 5.63 -12.59
CA LYS A 68 28.49 5.60 -12.68
C LYS A 68 29.07 5.89 -11.29
N VAL A 69 29.19 4.86 -10.48
CA VAL A 69 30.12 4.84 -9.34
C VAL A 69 31.49 5.03 -9.98
N SER A 70 31.95 6.28 -9.99
CA SER A 70 33.31 6.61 -10.42
C SER A 70 34.25 5.86 -9.50
N THR A 71 34.96 4.89 -10.06
CA THR A 71 36.17 4.33 -9.47
C THR A 71 37.25 5.39 -9.41
#